data_AF-A0A2K1KF87-F1
#
_entry.id   AF-A0A2K1KF87-F1
#
_cell.length_a   1.000
_cell.length_b   1.000
_cell.length_c   1.000
_cell.angle_alpha   90.00
_cell.angle_beta   90.00
_cell.angle_gamma   90.00
#
_symmetry.space_group_name_H-M   'P 1'
#
loop_
_entity.id
_entity.type
_entity.pdbx_description
1 polymer ?
#
loop_
_entity_poly.entity_id
_entity_poly.type
_entity_poly.pdbx_seq_one_letter_code
_entity_poly.pdbx_strand_id
1 'polypeptide(L)'
;LESVPTREVRNYYTSPPMIVGSTTKDLPDSDPRLFINQANLHCLYCYSGIYYPDNPWPLEIHNGWFFFPWHRMFLYFHERILAKLLDDDTFALQFWNWNNQTQDEPHPIVLSISCANPSSPHWSNKCNKCAERQLRQLQCAFYFRTF
;
A
#
# COMPACT_ATOMS: atom_id res chain seq x y z
N LEU A 1 -33.94 -19.19 -3.57
CA LEU A 1 -32.88 -18.40 -2.92
C LEU A 1 -31.80 -18.22 -3.96
N GLU A 2 -31.82 -17.08 -4.65
CA GLU A 2 -30.97 -16.80 -5.80
C GLU A 2 -29.50 -16.72 -5.38
N SER A 3 -28.65 -17.39 -6.15
CA SER A 3 -27.19 -17.38 -5.97
C SER A 3 -26.65 -15.98 -6.25
N VAL A 4 -26.07 -15.35 -5.24
CA VAL A 4 -25.27 -14.13 -5.40
C VAL A 4 -24.16 -14.43 -6.42
N PRO A 5 -24.06 -13.70 -7.55
CA PRO A 5 -22.98 -13.93 -8.50
C PRO A 5 -21.65 -13.62 -7.83
N THR A 6 -20.77 -14.62 -7.74
CA THR A 6 -19.37 -14.39 -7.42
C THR A 6 -18.80 -13.48 -8.49
N ARG A 7 -18.55 -12.21 -8.16
CA ARG A 7 -17.86 -11.26 -9.02
C ARG A 7 -16.58 -11.94 -9.50
N GLU A 8 -16.46 -12.17 -10.81
CA GLU A 8 -15.25 -12.75 -11.40
C GLU A 8 -14.04 -11.99 -10.85
N VAL A 9 -13.09 -12.75 -10.29
CA VAL A 9 -11.76 -12.24 -9.93
C VAL A 9 -11.07 -11.93 -11.26
N ARG A 10 -11.31 -10.73 -11.80
CA ARG A 10 -10.52 -10.21 -12.92
C ARG A 10 -9.06 -10.29 -12.49
N ASN A 11 -8.22 -10.89 -13.34
CA ASN A 11 -6.77 -10.92 -13.14
C ASN A 11 -6.25 -9.47 -13.13
N TYR A 12 -6.19 -8.85 -11.95
CA TYR A 12 -5.71 -7.47 -11.73
C TYR A 12 -4.21 -7.30 -11.97
N TYR A 13 -3.50 -8.38 -12.32
CA TYR A 13 -2.04 -8.44 -12.38
C TYR A 13 -1.39 -7.79 -13.61
N THR A 14 -2.13 -7.46 -14.69
CA THR A 14 -1.46 -7.21 -15.99
C THR A 14 -1.60 -5.81 -16.61
N SER A 15 -2.37 -4.86 -16.06
CA SER A 15 -2.51 -3.57 -16.78
C SER A 15 -2.76 -2.30 -15.94
N PRO A 16 -3.63 -2.25 -14.93
CA PRO A 16 -3.84 -1.01 -14.17
C PRO A 16 -2.65 -0.51 -13.33
N PRO A 17 -1.86 -1.36 -12.63
CA PRO A 17 -0.92 -0.87 -11.61
C PRO A 17 0.29 -0.11 -12.17
N MET A 18 0.66 -0.32 -13.44
CA MET A 18 1.84 0.34 -14.00
C MET A 18 1.62 1.82 -14.33
N ILE A 19 0.37 2.29 -14.46
CA ILE A 19 0.09 3.71 -14.75
C ILE A 19 0.01 4.52 -13.45
N VAL A 20 -0.60 3.97 -12.41
CA VAL A 20 -0.90 4.66 -11.13
C VAL A 20 0.35 5.16 -10.41
N GLY A 21 1.38 4.32 -10.35
CA GLY A 21 2.61 4.65 -9.64
C GLY A 21 3.42 5.76 -10.32
N SER A 22 3.31 5.95 -11.64
CA SER A 22 3.97 7.06 -12.34
C SER A 22 3.16 8.35 -12.22
N THR A 23 1.83 8.29 -12.34
CA THR A 23 0.98 9.49 -12.36
C THR A 23 1.10 10.35 -11.10
N THR A 24 1.20 9.73 -9.92
CA THR A 24 1.34 10.47 -8.65
C THR A 24 2.75 10.99 -8.40
N LYS A 25 3.77 10.40 -9.02
CA LYS A 25 5.18 10.82 -8.87
C LYS A 25 5.55 11.95 -9.83
N ASP A 26 4.79 12.11 -10.90
CA ASP A 26 5.02 13.11 -11.94
C ASP A 26 4.27 14.44 -11.71
N LEU A 27 3.53 14.56 -10.60
CA LEU A 27 2.83 15.81 -10.24
C LEU A 27 3.82 16.92 -9.81
N PRO A 28 3.46 18.20 -9.96
CA PRO A 28 4.27 19.30 -9.43
C PRO A 28 4.43 19.25 -7.91
N ASP A 29 5.56 19.75 -7.38
CA ASP A 29 5.85 19.80 -5.94
C ASP A 29 4.79 20.52 -5.10
N SER A 30 4.09 21.49 -5.70
CA SER A 30 3.00 22.24 -5.07
C SER A 30 1.67 21.48 -5.02
N ASP A 31 1.54 20.35 -5.73
CA ASP A 31 0.29 19.58 -5.74
C ASP A 31 0.18 18.74 -4.46
N PRO A 32 -0.87 18.91 -3.65
CA PRO A 32 -1.05 18.13 -2.42
C PRO A 32 -1.25 16.63 -2.67
N ARG A 33 -1.55 16.23 -3.91
CA ARG A 33 -1.74 14.84 -4.34
C ARG A 33 -0.44 14.16 -4.75
N LEU A 34 0.67 14.91 -4.87
CA LEU A 34 2.00 14.37 -5.14
C LEU A 34 2.31 13.25 -4.15
N PHE A 35 2.91 12.16 -4.66
CA PHE A 35 3.21 10.97 -3.87
C PHE A 35 3.96 11.28 -2.57
N ILE A 36 4.94 12.20 -2.60
CA ILE A 36 5.68 12.57 -1.38
C ILE A 36 4.80 13.30 -0.36
N ASN A 37 3.84 14.12 -0.82
CA ASN A 37 2.93 14.83 0.06
C ASN A 37 1.94 13.86 0.73
N GLN A 38 1.46 12.86 -0.01
CA GLN A 38 0.67 11.76 0.53
C GLN A 38 1.47 10.96 1.59
N ALA A 39 2.75 10.67 1.34
CA ALA A 39 3.62 10.00 2.32
C ALA A 39 3.92 10.88 3.55
N ASN A 40 4.08 12.19 3.36
CA ASN A 40 4.31 13.15 4.43
C ASN A 40 3.11 13.30 5.37
N LEU A 41 1.87 13.05 4.91
CA LEU A 41 0.71 12.97 5.80
C LEU A 41 0.87 11.88 6.85
N HIS A 42 1.37 10.69 6.46
CA HIS A 42 1.67 9.66 7.45
C HIS A 42 2.78 10.11 8.41
N CYS A 43 3.85 10.75 7.92
CA CYS A 43 4.89 11.29 8.80
C CYS A 43 4.32 12.29 9.84
N LEU A 44 3.46 13.21 9.39
CA LEU A 44 2.89 14.27 10.21
C LEU A 44 2.04 13.74 11.38
N TYR A 45 1.22 12.72 11.14
CA TYR A 45 0.30 12.16 12.15
C TYR A 45 0.91 11.06 13.04
N CYS A 46 2.07 10.52 12.64
CA CYS A 46 2.68 9.34 13.28
C CYS A 46 4.06 9.62 13.88
N TYR A 47 4.58 10.84 13.73
CA TYR A 47 5.90 11.22 14.18
C TYR A 47 5.91 12.62 14.78
N SER A 48 4.99 12.85 15.72
CA SER A 48 4.97 14.07 16.54
C SER A 48 4.88 15.39 15.76
N GLY A 49 4.22 15.39 14.61
CA GLY A 49 4.13 16.55 13.72
C GLY A 49 2.99 17.52 14.04
N ILE A 50 2.03 17.12 14.88
CA ILE A 50 0.86 17.92 15.26
C ILE A 50 0.77 18.00 16.79
N TYR A 51 0.61 19.22 17.32
CA TYR A 51 0.39 19.48 18.74
C TYR A 51 -0.97 20.17 18.94
N TYR A 52 -1.68 19.77 19.98
CA TYR A 52 -2.88 20.48 20.40
C TYR A 52 -2.51 21.61 21.36
N PRO A 53 -3.22 22.76 21.31
CA PRO A 53 -3.10 23.77 22.36
C PRO A 53 -3.27 23.13 23.73
N ASP A 54 -2.41 23.50 24.68
CA ASP A 54 -2.43 23.05 26.07
C ASP A 54 -2.21 21.53 26.28
N ASN A 55 -1.75 20.79 25.26
CA ASN A 55 -1.33 19.41 25.40
C ASN A 55 0.18 19.28 25.21
N PRO A 56 0.95 18.83 26.22
CA PRO A 56 2.39 18.61 26.08
C PRO A 56 2.72 17.43 25.17
N TRP A 57 1.75 16.55 24.89
CA TRP A 57 1.91 15.39 24.03
C TRP A 57 1.42 15.69 22.61
N PRO A 58 2.21 15.34 21.59
CA PRO A 58 1.75 15.45 20.21
C PRO A 58 0.64 14.45 19.92
N LEU A 59 -0.13 14.71 18.86
CA LEU A 59 -1.04 13.73 18.28
C LEU A 59 -0.22 12.53 17.78
N GLU A 60 -0.59 11.35 18.25
CA GLU A 60 -0.09 10.06 17.76
C GLU A 60 -1.29 9.19 17.40
N ILE A 61 -1.31 8.72 16.15
CA ILE A 61 -2.39 7.85 15.66
C ILE A 61 -2.08 6.36 15.89
N HIS A 62 -0.83 6.01 16.16
CA HIS A 62 -0.41 4.65 16.52
C HIS A 62 -0.65 4.34 18.01
N ASN A 63 -0.67 3.04 18.32
CA ASN A 63 -0.77 2.53 19.70
C ASN A 63 -2.04 3.00 20.46
N GLY A 64 -3.09 3.37 19.73
CA GLY A 64 -4.34 3.85 20.29
C GLY A 64 -5.54 3.61 19.38
N TRP A 65 -6.70 4.12 19.79
CA TRP A 65 -7.96 3.88 19.09
C TRP A 65 -8.04 4.55 17.73
N PHE A 66 -7.22 5.58 17.49
CA PHE A 66 -7.18 6.29 16.21
C PHE A 66 -6.55 5.48 15.08
N PHE A 67 -5.85 4.38 15.39
CA PHE A 67 -5.14 3.58 14.40
C PHE A 67 -6.06 3.17 13.24
N PHE A 68 -7.13 2.41 13.51
CA PHE A 68 -8.03 1.94 12.45
C PHE A 68 -8.80 3.06 11.71
N PRO A 69 -9.47 4.01 12.38
CA PRO A 69 -10.24 5.03 11.69
C PRO A 69 -9.37 5.99 10.87
N TRP A 70 -8.19 6.38 11.39
CA TRP A 70 -7.28 7.26 10.66
C TRP A 70 -6.73 6.56 9.40
N HIS A 71 -6.26 5.32 9.51
CA HIS A 71 -5.74 4.58 8.35
C HIS A 71 -6.83 4.32 7.30
N ARG A 72 -8.08 4.04 7.72
CA ARG A 72 -9.21 3.90 6.78
C ARG A 72 -9.46 5.20 6.02
N MET A 73 -9.46 6.33 6.72
CA MET A 73 -9.65 7.64 6.10
C MET A 73 -8.50 8.00 5.16
N PHE A 74 -7.26 7.73 5.57
CA PHE A 74 -6.06 7.92 4.76
C PHE A 74 -6.14 7.13 3.44
N LEU A 75 -6.46 5.83 3.51
CA LEU A 75 -6.62 4.99 2.33
C LEU A 75 -7.80 5.41 1.45
N TYR A 76 -8.93 5.81 2.05
CA TYR A 76 -10.11 6.27 1.31
C TYR A 76 -9.81 7.49 0.44
N PHE A 77 -9.16 8.52 1.00
CA PHE A 77 -8.80 9.69 0.19
C PHE A 77 -7.70 9.37 -0.82
N HIS A 78 -6.73 8.53 -0.45
CA HIS A 78 -5.69 8.10 -1.36
C HIS A 78 -6.28 7.38 -2.59
N GLU A 79 -7.18 6.42 -2.39
CA GLU A 79 -7.88 5.70 -3.47
C GLU A 79 -8.62 6.67 -4.40
N ARG A 80 -9.36 7.63 -3.84
CA ARG A 80 -10.12 8.61 -4.62
C ARG A 80 -9.25 9.59 -5.40
N ILE A 81 -8.10 9.96 -4.86
CA ILE A 81 -7.11 10.78 -5.56
C ILE A 81 -6.59 10.01 -6.78
N LEU A 82 -6.24 8.73 -6.60
CA LEU A 82 -5.78 7.88 -7.69
C LEU A 82 -6.85 7.68 -8.75
N ALA A 83 -8.09 7.35 -8.35
CA ALA A 83 -9.24 7.26 -9.25
C ALA A 83 -9.39 8.51 -10.12
N LYS A 84 -9.26 9.70 -9.50
CA LYS A 84 -9.38 10.97 -10.22
C LYS A 84 -8.21 11.27 -11.16
N LEU A 85 -6.99 10.87 -10.80
CA LEU A 85 -5.82 11.05 -11.66
C LEU A 85 -5.83 10.10 -12.87
N LEU A 86 -6.49 8.95 -12.74
CA LEU A 86 -6.64 7.95 -13.79
C LEU A 86 -7.89 8.15 -14.65
N ASP A 87 -8.78 9.07 -14.26
CA ASP A 87 -10.12 9.23 -14.84
C ASP A 87 -10.93 7.91 -14.82
N ASP A 88 -10.79 7.14 -13.73
CA ASP A 88 -11.46 5.85 -13.54
C ASP A 88 -12.16 5.81 -12.17
N ASP A 89 -13.46 6.09 -12.17
CA ASP A 89 -14.31 6.04 -10.97
C ASP A 89 -14.57 4.61 -10.45
N THR A 90 -14.12 3.58 -11.18
CA THR A 90 -14.17 2.17 -10.74
C THR A 90 -12.87 1.69 -10.10
N PHE A 91 -11.85 2.56 -10.07
CA PHE A 91 -10.56 2.26 -9.48
C PHE A 91 -10.72 1.86 -8.00
N ALA A 92 -10.02 0.79 -7.63
CA ALA A 92 -9.93 0.33 -6.25
C ALA A 92 -8.47 -0.01 -5.94
N LEU A 93 -8.02 0.38 -4.74
CA LEU A 93 -6.71 0.02 -4.23
C LEU A 93 -6.62 -1.49 -4.08
N GLN A 94 -5.50 -2.04 -4.54
CA GLN A 94 -5.16 -3.43 -4.27
C GLN A 94 -4.78 -3.58 -2.79
N PHE A 95 -5.19 -4.69 -2.18
CA PHE A 95 -4.74 -5.04 -0.84
C PHE A 95 -3.73 -6.18 -0.90
N TRP A 96 -2.78 -6.16 0.03
CA TRP A 96 -1.85 -7.28 0.18
C TRP A 96 -2.57 -8.41 0.94
N ASN A 97 -2.87 -9.50 0.23
CA ASN A 97 -3.53 -10.67 0.80
C ASN A 97 -2.54 -11.62 1.52
N TRP A 98 -1.81 -11.09 2.52
CA TRP A 98 -0.74 -11.77 3.23
C TRP A 98 -1.21 -12.85 4.22
N ASN A 99 -2.50 -13.13 4.35
CA ASN A 99 -2.99 -14.25 5.15
C ASN A 99 -3.53 -15.41 4.29
N ASN A 100 -3.43 -15.29 2.95
CA ASN A 100 -3.81 -16.37 2.07
C ASN A 100 -2.80 -17.51 2.13
N GLN A 101 -3.30 -18.73 2.34
CA GLN A 101 -2.51 -19.96 2.49
C GLN A 101 -2.71 -20.94 1.32
N THR A 102 -3.43 -20.55 0.26
CA THR A 102 -3.60 -21.38 -0.94
C THR A 102 -2.26 -21.61 -1.64
N GLN A 103 -2.06 -22.83 -2.17
CA GLN A 103 -0.82 -23.19 -2.86
C GLN A 103 -0.60 -22.43 -4.19
N ASP A 104 -1.68 -21.88 -4.76
CA ASP A 104 -1.66 -21.21 -6.07
C ASP A 104 -1.17 -19.76 -6.02
N GLU A 105 -1.05 -19.16 -4.83
CA GLU A 105 -0.62 -17.77 -4.66
C GLU A 105 0.80 -17.68 -4.06
N PRO A 106 1.57 -16.63 -4.40
CA PRO A 106 2.89 -16.42 -3.81
C PRO A 106 2.77 -16.34 -2.28
N HIS A 107 3.72 -16.96 -1.56
CA HIS A 107 3.72 -16.99 -0.10
C HIS A 107 3.38 -15.62 0.53
N PRO A 108 2.66 -15.62 1.66
CA PRO A 108 2.11 -14.42 2.31
C PRO A 108 3.10 -13.29 2.61
N ILE A 109 4.39 -13.60 2.72
CA ILE A 109 5.50 -12.68 3.03
C ILE A 109 6.06 -12.00 1.76
N VAL A 110 5.63 -12.43 0.58
CA VAL A 110 6.10 -11.91 -0.70
C VAL A 110 5.32 -10.64 -1.01
N LEU A 111 6.02 -9.51 -1.04
CA LEU A 111 5.51 -8.29 -1.63
C LEU A 111 4.96 -8.59 -3.03
N SER A 112 3.82 -7.99 -3.39
CA SER A 112 3.26 -8.12 -4.74
C SER A 112 4.36 -7.94 -5.80
N ILE A 113 4.28 -8.69 -6.90
CA ILE A 113 5.30 -8.66 -7.96
C ILE A 113 5.52 -7.24 -8.51
N SER A 114 4.51 -6.37 -8.41
CA SER A 114 4.63 -4.94 -8.72
C SER A 114 5.59 -4.19 -7.79
N CYS A 115 5.69 -4.56 -6.52
CA CYS A 115 6.59 -3.90 -5.57
C CYS A 115 8.00 -4.51 -5.59
N ALA A 116 8.16 -5.72 -6.13
CA ALA A 116 9.44 -6.44 -6.23
C ALA A 116 10.14 -6.31 -7.59
N ASN A 117 9.48 -5.74 -8.61
CA ASN A 117 10.04 -5.55 -9.94
C ASN A 117 10.64 -4.14 -10.09
N PRO A 118 11.96 -3.96 -10.27
CA PRO A 118 12.60 -2.65 -10.41
C PRO A 118 12.05 -1.77 -11.55
N SER A 119 11.44 -2.39 -12.57
CA SER A 119 10.81 -1.67 -13.69
C SER A 119 9.38 -1.19 -13.38
N SER A 120 8.81 -1.58 -12.24
CA SER A 120 7.49 -1.16 -11.82
C SER A 120 7.56 0.18 -11.09
N PRO A 121 6.61 1.09 -11.32
CA PRO A 121 6.57 2.35 -10.59
C PRO A 121 6.18 2.17 -9.11
N HIS A 122 5.72 0.99 -8.70
CA HIS A 122 5.48 0.66 -7.29
C HIS A 122 6.73 0.14 -6.56
N TRP A 123 7.83 -0.06 -7.26
CA TRP A 123 9.06 -0.55 -6.65
C TRP A 123 9.77 0.52 -5.82
N SER A 124 10.48 0.05 -4.80
CA SER A 124 11.36 0.85 -3.97
C SER A 124 12.62 0.06 -3.63
N ASN A 125 13.79 0.71 -3.74
CA ASN A 125 15.08 0.15 -3.34
C ASN A 125 15.25 0.00 -1.82
N LYS A 126 14.30 0.52 -1.02
CA LYS A 126 14.29 0.44 0.45
C LYS A 126 13.51 -0.75 1.00
N CYS A 127 13.06 -1.68 0.15
CA CYS A 127 12.42 -2.91 0.58
C CYS A 127 13.44 -3.92 1.15
N ASN A 128 12.99 -4.80 2.05
CA ASN A 128 13.80 -5.93 2.47
C ASN A 128 14.09 -6.83 1.26
N LYS A 129 15.38 -7.04 0.95
CA LYS A 129 15.86 -7.87 -0.17
C LYS A 129 15.31 -9.31 -0.10
N CYS A 130 14.98 -9.81 1.09
CA CYS A 130 14.34 -11.12 1.26
C CYS A 130 12.91 -11.21 0.67
N ALA A 131 12.26 -10.08 0.39
CA ALA A 131 10.97 -10.06 -0.29
C ALA A 131 11.11 -10.06 -1.83
N GLU A 132 12.31 -9.91 -2.38
CA GLU A 132 12.56 -9.89 -3.83
C GLU A 132 12.66 -11.31 -4.39
N ARG A 133 11.92 -11.58 -5.48
CA ARG A 133 11.74 -12.93 -6.04
C ARG A 133 13.07 -13.59 -6.48
N GLN A 134 14.10 -12.80 -6.76
CA GLN A 134 15.39 -13.26 -7.28
C GLN A 134 16.34 -13.82 -6.19
N LEU A 135 16.11 -13.55 -4.90
CA LEU A 135 17.00 -14.00 -3.81
C LEU A 135 16.50 -15.27 -3.09
N ARG A 136 15.55 -15.99 -3.72
CA ARG A 136 14.93 -17.22 -3.18
C ARG A 136 15.87 -18.41 -3.01
N GLN A 137 17.10 -18.33 -3.46
CA GLN A 137 18.07 -19.41 -3.27
C GLN A 137 18.89 -19.14 -2.00
N LEU A 138 18.41 -19.71 -0.89
CA LEU A 138 19.17 -20.13 0.30
C LEU A 138 19.26 -19.21 1.53
N GLN A 139 19.02 -17.89 1.48
CA GLN A 139 19.30 -17.03 2.65
C GLN A 139 18.11 -16.57 3.51
N CYS A 140 16.87 -16.59 3.00
CA CYS A 140 15.74 -15.96 3.71
C CYS A 140 14.73 -16.95 4.34
N ALA A 141 15.01 -18.27 4.29
CA ALA A 141 14.08 -19.33 4.69
C ALA A 141 13.97 -19.57 6.21
N PHE A 142 14.79 -18.93 7.04
CA PHE A 142 14.95 -19.32 8.46
C PHE A 142 14.09 -18.54 9.46
N TYR A 143 13.46 -17.43 9.10
CA TYR A 143 12.90 -16.53 10.13
C TYR A 143 11.46 -16.80 10.58
N PHE A 144 10.70 -17.64 9.88
CA PHE A 144 9.25 -17.79 10.15
C PHE A 144 8.73 -19.23 10.22
N ARG A 145 9.62 -20.23 10.30
CA ARG A 145 9.22 -21.64 10.50
C ARG A 145 8.95 -21.99 11.98
N THR A 146 8.97 -21.00 12.85
CA THR A 146 8.79 -21.12 14.31
C THR A 146 7.76 -20.10 14.78
N PHE A 147 6.49 -20.32 14.42
CA PHE A 147 5.30 -19.96 15.21
C PHE A 147 4.20 -20.95 14.86
#